data_AF-A0A1L8CHX9-F1
#
_entry.id   AF-A0A1L8CHX9-F1
#
_cell.length_a   1.000
_cell.length_b   1.000
_cell.length_c   1.000
_cell.angle_alpha   90.00
_cell.angle_beta   90.00
_cell.angle_gamma   90.00
#
_symmetry.space_group_name_H-M   'P 1'
#
loop_
_entity.id
_entity.type
_entity.pdbx_description
1 polymer ?
#
loop_
_entity_poly.entity_id
_entity_poly.type
_entity_poly.pdbx_seq_one_letter_code
_entity_poly.pdbx_strand_id
1 'polypeptide(L)'
;MKISHFIRRFICILITLKIIDIVVAMMHLSNVYNQLTALCIAFTLIVTGYCILPKSDKHFIKTIKNNLSRHQTYTFKKTHVVSNQMTYQNRAVDISRQQYQAQSTPYLNELSMLKRQLDEMNERIESQKAYRNQLSKQINELNIKYQQLNELTTQHDSLVEDIKRLQAQKDQLADAHVTDEYQSFMDYQSKQKLATIDNFDGYQFETFTCDLLKALGFSDIKRTQGSSDFGVDVYAKNGDTSYVFQCKLYASPVGIKAVQEANSGRSYYNSKKAVVITNSYFTPHAISASEKLDIDLWNRDKLASLIAEANV
;
A
#
# COMPACT_ATOMS: atom_id res chain seq x y z
N MET A 1 -41.75 -29.40 -34.63
CA MET A 1 -41.02 -28.27 -35.26
C MET A 1 -40.06 -27.49 -34.33
N LYS A 2 -39.75 -27.94 -33.10
CA LYS A 2 -38.81 -27.24 -32.17
C LYS A 2 -37.36 -27.74 -32.26
N ILE A 3 -37.16 -29.00 -32.62
CA ILE A 3 -35.84 -29.66 -32.71
C ILE A 3 -35.00 -29.11 -33.88
N SER A 4 -35.63 -28.82 -35.03
CA SER A 4 -34.97 -28.24 -36.21
C SER A 4 -34.34 -26.85 -35.92
N HIS A 5 -35.02 -26.02 -35.14
CA HIS A 5 -34.48 -24.71 -34.74
C HIS A 5 -33.34 -24.80 -33.73
N PHE A 6 -33.37 -25.81 -32.85
CA PHE A 6 -32.27 -26.06 -31.93
C PHE A 6 -31.01 -26.51 -32.67
N ILE A 7 -31.15 -27.45 -33.60
CA ILE A 7 -30.05 -27.97 -34.42
C ILE A 7 -29.45 -26.86 -35.30
N ARG A 8 -30.27 -26.03 -35.96
CA ARG A 8 -29.76 -24.88 -36.74
C ARG A 8 -28.98 -23.89 -35.88
N ARG A 9 -29.44 -23.61 -34.66
CA ARG A 9 -28.73 -22.72 -33.72
C ARG A 9 -27.41 -23.32 -33.24
N PHE A 10 -27.40 -24.63 -32.96
CA PHE A 10 -26.19 -25.35 -32.57
C PHE A 10 -25.14 -25.37 -33.68
N ILE A 11 -25.56 -25.58 -34.93
CA ILE A 11 -24.67 -25.56 -36.10
C ILE A 11 -24.07 -24.15 -36.30
N CYS A 12 -24.86 -23.08 -36.17
CA CYS A 12 -24.32 -21.72 -36.27
C CYS A 12 -23.26 -21.43 -35.19
N ILE A 13 -23.46 -21.92 -33.97
CA ILE A 13 -22.48 -21.76 -32.87
C ILE A 13 -21.16 -22.47 -33.21
N LEU A 14 -21.22 -23.71 -33.70
CA LEU A 14 -20.03 -24.47 -34.08
C LEU A 14 -19.26 -23.81 -35.23
N ILE A 15 -19.97 -23.25 -36.22
CA ILE A 15 -19.35 -22.51 -37.32
C ILE A 15 -18.65 -21.25 -36.81
N THR A 16 -19.29 -20.49 -35.92
CA THR A 16 -18.67 -19.28 -35.34
C THR A 16 -17.42 -19.59 -34.52
N LEU A 17 -17.42 -20.67 -33.73
CA LEU A 17 -16.25 -21.11 -32.97
C LEU A 17 -15.10 -21.50 -33.91
N LYS A 18 -15.40 -22.22 -35.01
CA LYS A 18 -14.38 -22.61 -35.98
C LYS A 18 -13.78 -21.45 -36.77
N ILE A 19 -14.57 -20.42 -37.10
CA ILE A 19 -14.06 -19.22 -37.76
C ILE A 19 -13.10 -18.46 -36.82
N ILE A 20 -13.42 -18.39 -35.53
CA ILE A 20 -12.54 -17.75 -34.53
C ILE A 20 -11.22 -18.51 -34.43
N ASP A 21 -11.23 -19.84 -34.32
CA ASP A 21 -10.00 -20.66 -34.30
C ASP A 21 -9.10 -20.39 -35.52
N ILE A 22 -9.69 -20.29 -36.71
CA ILE A 22 -8.96 -20.07 -37.98
C ILE A 22 -8.35 -18.66 -38.04
N VAL A 23 -9.13 -17.63 -37.68
CA VAL A 23 -8.64 -16.24 -37.68
C VAL A 23 -7.52 -16.05 -36.66
N VAL A 24 -7.65 -16.69 -35.50
CA VAL A 24 -6.66 -16.66 -34.42
C VAL A 24 -5.36 -17.38 -34.81
N ALA A 25 -5.45 -18.49 -35.56
CA ALA A 25 -4.29 -19.20 -36.08
C ALA A 25 -3.49 -18.40 -37.14
N MET A 26 -4.15 -17.50 -37.88
CA MET A 26 -3.50 -16.72 -38.96
C MET A 26 -2.68 -15.51 -38.47
N MET A 27 -2.85 -15.04 -37.23
CA MET A 27 -2.32 -13.72 -36.80
C MET A 27 -0.94 -13.71 -36.09
N HIS A 28 -0.29 -14.87 -35.87
CA HIS A 28 1.10 -15.06 -35.41
C HIS A 28 1.78 -13.95 -34.53
N LEU A 29 1.10 -13.38 -33.54
CA LEU A 29 1.66 -12.47 -32.52
C LEU A 29 1.34 -12.99 -31.12
N SER A 30 2.30 -13.68 -30.49
CA SER A 30 2.10 -14.47 -29.26
C SER A 30 1.65 -13.69 -28.03
N ASN A 31 1.92 -12.38 -27.94
CA ASN A 31 1.55 -11.59 -26.76
C ASN A 31 0.15 -10.94 -26.87
N VAL A 32 -0.28 -10.59 -28.09
CA VAL A 32 -1.65 -10.11 -28.37
C VAL A 32 -2.65 -11.27 -28.36
N TYR A 33 -2.17 -12.48 -28.68
CA TYR A 33 -2.94 -13.72 -28.76
C TYR A 33 -3.79 -14.01 -27.52
N ASN A 34 -3.21 -13.95 -26.31
CA ASN A 34 -3.91 -14.29 -25.07
C ASN A 34 -5.00 -13.26 -24.72
N GLN A 35 -4.76 -11.99 -25.01
CA GLN A 35 -5.73 -10.92 -24.75
C GLN A 35 -6.90 -10.97 -25.75
N LEU A 36 -6.62 -11.21 -27.03
CA LEU A 36 -7.64 -11.32 -28.07
C LEU A 36 -8.50 -12.58 -27.88
N THR A 37 -7.88 -13.72 -27.55
CA THR A 37 -8.60 -14.97 -27.27
C THR A 37 -9.49 -14.85 -26.04
N ALA A 38 -9.00 -14.23 -24.95
CA ALA A 38 -9.82 -13.95 -23.77
C ALA A 38 -11.03 -13.05 -24.09
N LEU A 39 -10.85 -12.02 -24.92
CA LEU A 39 -11.93 -11.14 -25.38
C LEU A 39 -12.97 -11.90 -26.22
N CYS A 40 -12.52 -12.73 -27.16
CA CYS A 40 -13.41 -13.55 -28.00
C CYS A 40 -14.22 -14.58 -27.19
N ILE A 41 -13.59 -15.21 -26.19
CA ILE A 41 -14.26 -16.15 -25.27
C ILE A 41 -15.28 -15.42 -24.40
N ALA A 42 -14.91 -14.27 -23.83
CA ALA A 42 -15.84 -13.47 -23.03
C ALA A 42 -17.05 -13.02 -23.86
N PHE A 43 -16.83 -12.58 -25.11
CA PHE A 43 -17.90 -12.17 -26.02
C PHE A 43 -18.84 -13.33 -26.37
N THR A 44 -18.28 -14.51 -26.68
CA THR A 44 -19.09 -15.71 -26.99
C THR A 44 -19.91 -16.17 -25.79
N LEU A 45 -19.36 -16.14 -24.57
CA LEU A 45 -20.10 -16.45 -23.35
C LEU A 45 -21.27 -15.48 -23.12
N ILE A 46 -21.06 -14.18 -23.34
CA ILE A 46 -22.11 -13.15 -23.21
C ILE A 46 -23.23 -13.38 -24.23
N VAL A 47 -22.88 -13.63 -25.50
CA VAL A 47 -23.87 -13.89 -26.57
C VAL A 47 -24.65 -15.18 -26.29
N THR A 48 -23.96 -16.23 -25.82
CA THR A 48 -24.58 -17.52 -25.50
C THR A 48 -25.51 -17.40 -24.30
N GLY A 49 -25.08 -16.71 -23.23
CA GLY A 49 -25.92 -16.37 -22.08
C GLY A 49 -27.16 -15.57 -22.48
N TYR A 50 -27.02 -14.57 -23.36
CA TYR A 50 -28.15 -13.82 -23.89
C TYR A 50 -29.11 -14.70 -24.72
N CYS A 51 -28.60 -15.66 -25.49
CA CYS A 51 -29.43 -16.55 -26.29
C CYS A 51 -30.25 -17.51 -25.43
N ILE A 52 -29.69 -18.01 -24.32
CA ILE A 52 -30.31 -18.94 -23.38
C ILE A 52 -31.30 -18.23 -22.44
N LEU A 53 -31.14 -16.92 -22.22
CA LEU A 53 -31.97 -16.15 -21.29
C LEU A 53 -33.50 -16.21 -21.64
N PRO A 54 -34.37 -16.46 -20.64
CA PRO A 54 -35.82 -16.36 -20.77
C PRO A 54 -36.28 -14.97 -21.27
N LYS A 55 -37.45 -14.91 -21.92
CA LYS A 55 -37.96 -13.64 -22.48
C LYS A 55 -38.20 -12.55 -21.42
N SER A 56 -38.53 -12.92 -20.18
CA SER A 56 -38.66 -12.00 -19.04
C SER A 56 -37.35 -11.27 -18.73
N ASP A 57 -36.23 -11.97 -18.84
CA ASP A 57 -34.93 -11.50 -18.35
C ASP A 57 -34.18 -10.72 -19.44
N LYS A 58 -34.51 -10.96 -20.71
CA LYS A 58 -34.06 -10.13 -21.84
C LYS A 58 -34.55 -8.68 -21.72
N HIS A 59 -35.72 -8.49 -21.10
CA HIS A 59 -36.24 -7.15 -20.81
C HIS A 59 -35.33 -6.43 -19.81
N PHE A 60 -34.82 -7.13 -18.79
CA PHE A 60 -33.90 -6.56 -17.80
C PHE A 60 -32.56 -6.11 -18.44
N ILE A 61 -31.97 -6.93 -19.32
CA ILE A 61 -30.77 -6.54 -20.09
C ILE A 61 -31.03 -5.32 -20.98
N LYS A 62 -32.23 -5.24 -21.59
CA LYS A 62 -32.64 -4.08 -22.40
C LYS A 62 -32.82 -2.82 -21.55
N THR A 63 -33.34 -2.96 -20.34
CA THR A 63 -33.44 -1.87 -19.35
C THR A 63 -32.05 -1.37 -18.92
N ILE A 64 -31.10 -2.28 -18.66
CA ILE A 64 -29.70 -1.93 -18.32
C ILE A 64 -29.03 -1.19 -19.48
N LYS A 65 -29.16 -1.68 -20.71
CA LYS A 65 -28.64 -1.03 -21.92
C LYS A 65 -29.17 0.40 -22.06
N ASN A 66 -30.48 0.59 -21.90
CA ASN A 66 -31.12 1.90 -22.01
C ASN A 66 -30.67 2.89 -20.92
N ASN A 67 -30.43 2.40 -19.70
CA ASN A 67 -29.90 3.21 -18.60
C ASN A 67 -28.43 3.62 -18.82
N LEU A 68 -27.60 2.74 -19.39
CA LEU A 68 -26.20 3.05 -19.73
C LEU A 68 -26.09 4.03 -20.92
N SER A 69 -27.03 4.03 -21.86
CA SER A 69 -27.02 4.89 -23.05
C SER A 69 -27.57 6.31 -22.83
N ARG A 70 -27.70 6.79 -21.57
CA ARG A 70 -28.19 8.14 -21.20
C ARG A 70 -29.50 8.60 -21.89
N HIS A 71 -30.33 7.69 -22.38
CA HIS A 71 -31.66 8.02 -22.88
C HIS A 71 -32.64 7.94 -21.71
N GLN A 72 -32.92 9.09 -21.11
CA GLN A 72 -33.79 9.22 -19.95
C GLN A 72 -35.23 8.77 -20.21
N THR A 73 -35.80 8.22 -19.13
CA THR A 73 -37.21 8.21 -18.71
C THR A 73 -38.19 7.30 -19.45
N TYR A 74 -38.50 6.17 -18.80
CA TYR A 74 -39.87 5.66 -18.82
C TYR A 74 -40.75 6.68 -18.07
N THR A 75 -41.49 7.52 -18.78
CA THR A 75 -42.68 8.16 -18.22
C THR A 75 -43.68 7.05 -17.91
N PHE A 76 -43.79 6.67 -16.64
CA PHE A 76 -44.99 5.98 -16.17
C PHE A 76 -46.14 6.96 -16.35
N LYS A 77 -46.93 6.80 -17.42
CA LYS A 77 -48.27 7.38 -17.45
C LYS A 77 -48.99 6.78 -16.24
N LYS A 78 -49.19 7.60 -15.22
CA LYS A 78 -50.12 7.28 -14.13
C LYS A 78 -51.50 7.20 -14.78
N THR A 79 -51.92 6.00 -15.15
CA THR A 79 -53.30 5.77 -15.58
C THR A 79 -54.14 6.08 -14.35
N HIS A 80 -54.81 7.24 -14.35
CA HIS A 80 -55.92 7.43 -13.45
C HIS A 80 -56.92 6.34 -13.81
N VAL A 81 -57.02 5.31 -12.96
CA VAL A 81 -58.23 4.51 -12.92
C VAL A 81 -59.32 5.50 -12.55
N VAL A 82 -60.04 6.01 -13.54
CA VAL A 82 -61.31 6.69 -13.31
C VAL A 82 -62.12 5.66 -12.56
N SER A 83 -62.31 5.90 -11.26
CA SER A 83 -63.26 5.16 -10.46
C SER A 83 -64.55 5.15 -11.27
N ASN A 84 -64.99 3.97 -11.72
CA ASN A 84 -66.35 3.81 -12.22
C ASN A 84 -67.25 4.52 -11.20
N GLN A 85 -68.17 5.37 -11.68
CA GLN A 85 -69.16 5.99 -10.81
C GLN A 85 -69.77 4.88 -9.97
N MET A 86 -69.53 4.91 -8.65
CA MET A 86 -70.08 3.91 -7.75
C MET A 86 -71.60 4.08 -7.79
N THR A 87 -72.28 3.23 -8.56
CA THR A 87 -73.72 3.10 -8.51
C THR A 87 -74.07 2.53 -7.14
N TYR A 88 -74.52 3.39 -6.24
CA TYR A 88 -75.03 2.99 -4.94
C TYR A 88 -76.24 2.08 -5.15
N GLN A 89 -76.07 0.81 -4.81
CA GLN A 89 -77.23 -0.05 -4.63
C GLN A 89 -77.95 0.40 -3.37
N ASN A 90 -79.15 0.95 -3.52
CA ASN A 90 -80.04 1.33 -2.41
C ASN A 90 -80.62 0.07 -1.74
N ARG A 91 -79.73 -0.75 -1.17
CA ARG A 91 -80.07 -1.83 -0.25
C ARG A 91 -79.89 -1.29 1.16
N ALA A 92 -80.84 -1.60 2.04
CA ALA A 92 -80.67 -1.34 3.46
C ALA A 92 -79.40 -2.07 3.96
N VAL A 93 -78.47 -1.32 4.56
CA VAL A 93 -77.28 -1.89 5.19
C VAL A 93 -77.75 -2.59 6.47
N ASP A 94 -77.72 -3.92 6.48
CA ASP A 94 -78.22 -4.77 7.57
C ASP A 94 -77.27 -4.83 8.79
N ILE A 95 -76.20 -4.03 8.78
CA ILE A 95 -75.20 -3.96 9.84
C ILE A 95 -75.30 -2.59 10.50
N SER A 96 -75.55 -2.59 11.82
CA SER A 96 -75.52 -1.37 12.62
C SER A 96 -74.09 -0.81 12.70
N ARG A 97 -73.96 0.52 12.83
CA ARG A 97 -72.66 1.20 12.95
C ARG A 97 -71.79 0.62 14.07
N GLN A 98 -72.40 0.25 15.20
CA GLN A 98 -71.73 -0.39 16.33
C GLN A 98 -71.18 -1.78 15.98
N GLN A 99 -71.94 -2.57 15.22
CA GLN A 99 -71.55 -3.92 14.81
C GLN A 99 -70.42 -3.88 13.77
N TYR A 100 -70.42 -2.91 12.84
CA TYR A 100 -69.28 -2.67 11.94
C TYR A 100 -68.02 -2.24 12.70
N GLN A 101 -68.15 -1.34 13.68
CA GLN A 101 -67.02 -0.92 14.52
C GLN A 101 -66.47 -2.11 15.32
N ALA A 102 -67.34 -2.92 15.94
CA ALA A 102 -66.93 -4.12 16.68
C ALA A 102 -66.19 -5.13 15.79
N GLN A 103 -66.64 -5.33 14.55
CA GLN A 103 -66.01 -6.26 13.61
C GLN A 103 -64.73 -5.71 12.98
N SER A 104 -64.61 -4.40 12.74
CA SER A 104 -63.45 -3.78 12.07
C SER A 104 -62.29 -3.46 13.01
N THR A 105 -62.56 -3.20 14.29
CA THR A 105 -61.54 -2.79 15.28
C THR A 105 -60.36 -3.77 15.38
N PRO A 106 -60.56 -5.11 15.44
CA PRO A 106 -59.44 -6.06 15.48
C PRO A 106 -58.51 -5.95 14.26
N TYR A 107 -59.08 -5.83 13.06
CA TYR A 107 -58.32 -5.68 11.83
C TYR A 107 -57.59 -4.32 11.75
N LEU A 108 -58.19 -3.23 12.23
CA LEU A 108 -57.53 -1.93 12.30
C LEU A 108 -56.33 -1.95 13.25
N ASN A 109 -56.46 -2.64 14.39
CA ASN A 109 -55.36 -2.82 15.33
C ASN A 109 -54.23 -3.66 14.70
N GLU A 110 -54.56 -4.78 14.07
CA GLU A 110 -53.59 -5.62 13.35
C GLU A 110 -52.88 -4.84 12.23
N LEU A 111 -53.63 -4.07 11.43
CA LEU A 111 -53.09 -3.22 10.38
C LEU A 111 -52.11 -2.16 10.93
N SER A 112 -52.45 -1.56 12.07
CA SER A 112 -51.58 -0.56 12.71
C SER A 112 -50.27 -1.19 13.22
N MET A 113 -50.34 -2.40 13.76
CA MET A 113 -49.18 -3.15 14.25
C MET A 113 -48.28 -3.58 13.08
N LEU A 114 -48.85 -4.11 12.00
CA LEU A 114 -48.13 -4.49 10.79
C LEU A 114 -47.45 -3.29 10.12
N LYS A 115 -48.12 -2.14 10.06
CA LYS A 115 -47.50 -0.91 9.53
C LYS A 115 -46.28 -0.49 10.33
N ARG A 116 -46.36 -0.54 11.66
CA ARG A 116 -45.20 -0.22 12.52
C ARG A 116 -44.03 -1.20 12.30
N GLN A 117 -44.33 -2.50 12.20
CA GLN A 117 -43.31 -3.51 11.88
C GLN A 117 -42.67 -3.30 10.51
N LEU A 118 -43.45 -2.88 9.51
CA LEU A 118 -42.95 -2.55 8.18
C LEU A 118 -41.99 -1.35 8.23
N ASP A 119 -42.33 -0.30 8.95
CA ASP A 119 -41.49 0.89 9.11
C ASP A 119 -40.18 0.54 9.83
N GLU A 120 -40.25 -0.22 10.93
CA GLU A 120 -39.07 -0.74 11.65
C GLU A 120 -38.18 -1.62 10.73
N MET A 121 -38.77 -2.47 9.90
CA MET A 121 -38.02 -3.27 8.92
C MET A 121 -37.35 -2.40 7.84
N ASN A 122 -38.02 -1.37 7.35
CA ASN A 122 -37.47 -0.47 6.34
C ASN A 122 -36.24 0.28 6.87
N GLU A 123 -36.29 0.78 8.11
CA GLU A 123 -35.14 1.41 8.75
C GLU A 123 -33.95 0.42 8.91
N ARG A 124 -34.25 -0.83 9.29
CA ARG A 124 -33.22 -1.88 9.36
C ARG A 124 -32.61 -2.19 8.00
N ILE A 125 -33.39 -2.19 6.92
CA ILE A 125 -32.88 -2.41 5.56
C ILE A 125 -31.96 -1.24 5.14
N GLU A 126 -32.35 0.00 5.38
CA GLU A 126 -31.54 1.16 5.01
C GLU A 126 -30.23 1.22 5.78
N SER A 127 -30.24 0.92 7.08
CA SER A 127 -29.00 0.83 7.87
C SER A 127 -28.07 -0.29 7.37
N GLN A 128 -28.61 -1.46 7.00
CA GLN A 128 -27.81 -2.54 6.42
C GLN A 128 -27.24 -2.19 5.04
N LYS A 129 -28.00 -1.47 4.20
CA LYS A 129 -27.49 -0.95 2.91
C LYS A 129 -26.32 0.02 3.12
N ALA A 130 -26.43 0.92 4.10
CA ALA A 130 -25.36 1.85 4.44
C ALA A 130 -24.09 1.12 4.91
N TYR A 131 -24.25 0.12 5.80
CA TYR A 131 -23.13 -0.70 6.27
C TYR A 131 -22.44 -1.47 5.12
N ARG A 132 -23.21 -2.07 4.21
CA ARG A 132 -22.67 -2.74 3.01
C ARG A 132 -21.88 -1.77 2.13
N ASN A 133 -22.35 -0.54 1.97
CA ASN A 133 -21.64 0.47 1.18
C ASN A 133 -20.31 0.87 1.84
N GLN A 134 -20.27 0.96 3.17
CA GLN A 134 -19.02 1.20 3.90
C GLN A 134 -18.03 0.04 3.72
N LEU A 135 -18.50 -1.20 3.84
CA LEU A 135 -17.65 -2.38 3.63
C LEU A 135 -17.09 -2.42 2.20
N SER A 136 -17.90 -2.05 1.20
CA SER A 136 -17.44 -1.95 -0.19
C SER A 136 -16.31 -0.93 -0.38
N LYS A 137 -16.30 0.19 0.37
CA LYS A 137 -15.21 1.16 0.33
C LYS A 137 -13.93 0.57 0.93
N GLN A 138 -14.04 -0.10 2.08
CA GLN A 138 -12.90 -0.76 2.73
C GLN A 138 -12.28 -1.85 1.84
N ILE A 139 -13.10 -2.65 1.15
CA ILE A 139 -12.62 -3.64 0.17
C ILE A 139 -11.84 -2.96 -0.96
N ASN A 140 -12.32 -1.82 -1.46
CA ASN A 140 -11.62 -1.09 -2.51
C ASN A 140 -10.25 -0.56 -2.03
N GLU A 141 -10.19 0.00 -0.83
CA GLU A 141 -8.93 0.45 -0.22
C GLU A 141 -7.95 -0.71 -0.02
N LEU A 142 -8.44 -1.88 0.43
CA LEU A 142 -7.63 -3.09 0.55
C LEU A 142 -7.07 -3.56 -0.79
N ASN A 143 -7.89 -3.53 -1.86
CA ASN A 143 -7.44 -3.91 -3.19
C ASN A 143 -6.32 -3.00 -3.70
N ILE A 144 -6.42 -1.68 -3.47
CA ILE A 144 -5.37 -0.73 -3.83
C ILE A 144 -4.06 -1.06 -3.09
N LYS A 145 -4.14 -1.29 -1.76
CA LYS A 145 -2.96 -1.68 -0.96
C LYS A 145 -2.33 -2.98 -1.44
N TYR A 146 -3.15 -3.96 -1.82
CA TYR A 146 -2.68 -5.23 -2.36
C TYR A 146 -1.93 -5.05 -3.69
N GLN A 147 -2.43 -4.19 -4.60
CA GLN A 147 -1.73 -3.87 -5.84
C GLN A 147 -0.37 -3.21 -5.59
N GLN A 148 -0.33 -2.21 -4.70
CA GLN A 148 0.91 -1.53 -4.31
C GLN A 148 1.94 -2.51 -3.72
N LEU A 149 1.48 -3.46 -2.90
CA LEU A 149 2.35 -4.48 -2.33
C LEU A 149 2.96 -5.39 -3.40
N ASN A 150 2.19 -5.78 -4.40
CA ASN A 150 2.69 -6.61 -5.51
C ASN A 150 3.72 -5.87 -6.37
N GLU A 151 3.50 -4.59 -6.65
CA GLU A 151 4.48 -3.74 -7.35
C GLU A 151 5.79 -3.65 -6.56
N LEU A 152 5.69 -3.38 -5.26
CA LEU A 152 6.86 -3.28 -4.38
C LEU A 152 7.62 -4.63 -4.28
N THR A 153 6.89 -5.75 -4.25
CA THR A 153 7.50 -7.10 -4.23
C THR A 153 8.27 -7.36 -5.52
N THR A 154 7.71 -6.96 -6.66
CA THR A 154 8.38 -7.10 -7.96
C THR A 154 9.67 -6.26 -8.02
N GLN A 155 9.61 -5.01 -7.51
CA GLN A 155 10.79 -4.15 -7.43
C GLN A 155 11.86 -4.73 -6.50
N HIS A 156 11.45 -5.25 -5.34
CA HIS A 156 12.34 -5.91 -4.40
C HIS A 156 13.08 -7.09 -5.06
N ASP A 157 12.37 -7.98 -5.75
CA ASP A 157 12.97 -9.16 -6.37
C ASP A 157 13.96 -8.79 -7.48
N SER A 158 13.66 -7.73 -8.25
CA SER A 158 14.61 -7.17 -9.23
C SER A 158 15.88 -6.66 -8.56
N LEU A 159 15.75 -5.91 -7.46
CA LEU A 159 16.90 -5.38 -6.72
C LEU A 159 17.74 -6.51 -6.11
N VAL A 160 17.11 -7.57 -5.60
CA VAL A 160 17.82 -8.74 -5.08
C VAL A 160 18.68 -9.38 -6.17
N GLU A 161 18.15 -9.50 -7.39
CA GLU A 161 18.89 -10.09 -8.50
C GLU A 161 20.04 -9.18 -8.98
N ASP A 162 19.80 -7.86 -9.04
CA ASP A 162 20.85 -6.89 -9.33
C ASP A 162 21.98 -6.91 -8.29
N ILE A 163 21.66 -7.02 -7.00
CA ILE A 163 22.64 -7.15 -5.92
C ILE A 163 23.49 -8.41 -6.11
N LYS A 164 22.87 -9.57 -6.38
CA LYS A 164 23.61 -10.82 -6.63
C LYS A 164 24.53 -10.69 -7.84
N ARG A 165 24.05 -10.08 -8.93
CA ARG A 165 24.86 -9.84 -10.13
C ARG A 165 26.07 -8.95 -9.81
N LEU A 166 25.85 -7.85 -9.11
CA LEU A 166 26.92 -6.92 -8.73
C LEU A 166 27.93 -7.57 -7.77
N GLN A 167 27.47 -8.41 -6.84
CA GLN A 167 28.35 -9.20 -5.99
C GLN A 167 29.21 -10.16 -6.80
N ALA A 168 28.61 -10.91 -7.72
CA ALA A 168 29.37 -11.81 -8.60
C ALA A 168 30.38 -11.06 -9.49
N GLN A 169 30.01 -9.89 -10.02
CA GLN A 169 30.92 -9.03 -10.78
C GLN A 169 32.07 -8.52 -9.90
N LYS A 170 31.79 -8.08 -8.67
CA LYS A 170 32.81 -7.68 -7.71
C LYS A 170 33.78 -8.82 -7.41
N ASP A 171 33.26 -10.03 -7.19
CA ASP A 171 34.09 -11.21 -6.90
C ASP A 171 34.93 -11.65 -8.12
N GLN A 172 34.43 -11.45 -9.34
CA GLN A 172 35.21 -11.67 -10.57
C GLN A 172 36.31 -10.63 -10.77
N LEU A 173 36.08 -9.38 -10.35
CA LEU A 173 37.08 -8.31 -10.38
C LEU A 173 38.12 -8.43 -9.26
N ALA A 174 37.85 -9.25 -8.25
CA ALA A 174 38.79 -9.55 -7.18
C ALA A 174 39.88 -10.51 -7.68
N ASP A 175 40.83 -10.00 -8.48
CA ASP A 175 42.15 -10.60 -8.52
C ASP A 175 42.70 -10.54 -7.09
N ALA A 176 42.87 -11.71 -6.47
CA ALA A 176 43.27 -11.81 -5.06
C ALA A 176 44.55 -11.02 -4.78
N HIS A 177 45.49 -10.96 -5.74
CA HIS A 177 46.74 -10.23 -5.56
C HIS A 177 46.55 -8.71 -5.60
N VAL A 178 45.77 -8.21 -6.56
CA VAL A 178 45.44 -6.77 -6.66
C VAL A 178 44.55 -6.33 -5.51
N THR A 179 43.66 -7.21 -5.04
CA THR A 179 42.76 -6.93 -3.92
C THR A 179 43.52 -6.85 -2.61
N ASP A 180 44.43 -7.79 -2.34
CA ASP A 180 45.24 -7.77 -1.10
C ASP A 180 46.18 -6.56 -1.06
N GLU A 181 46.80 -6.22 -2.19
CA GLU A 181 47.66 -5.03 -2.31
C GLU A 181 46.85 -3.73 -2.16
N TYR A 182 45.67 -3.64 -2.80
CA TYR A 182 44.77 -2.49 -2.67
C TYR A 182 44.23 -2.35 -1.25
N GLN A 183 43.79 -3.45 -0.61
CA GLN A 183 43.32 -3.42 0.77
C GLN A 183 44.44 -3.03 1.73
N SER A 184 45.66 -3.54 1.52
CA SER A 184 46.84 -3.14 2.30
C SER A 184 47.15 -1.66 2.12
N PHE A 185 47.01 -1.12 0.91
CA PHE A 185 47.18 0.31 0.62
C PHE A 185 46.10 1.17 1.31
N MET A 186 44.83 0.76 1.25
CA MET A 186 43.72 1.48 1.90
C MET A 186 43.84 1.44 3.42
N ASP A 187 44.25 0.29 4.00
CA ASP A 187 44.55 0.16 5.42
C ASP A 187 45.71 1.07 5.83
N TYR A 188 46.79 1.11 5.04
CA TYR A 188 47.90 2.04 5.26
C TYR A 188 47.43 3.51 5.24
N GLN A 189 46.65 3.93 4.24
CA GLN A 189 46.15 5.29 4.12
C GLN A 189 45.24 5.67 5.30
N SER A 190 44.32 4.79 5.68
CA SER A 190 43.44 5.03 6.83
C SER A 190 44.22 5.14 8.14
N LYS A 191 45.26 4.33 8.33
CA LYS A 191 46.17 4.42 9.49
C LYS A 191 46.94 5.75 9.52
N GLN A 192 47.45 6.22 8.38
CA GLN A 192 48.10 7.54 8.29
C GLN A 192 47.12 8.68 8.61
N LYS A 193 45.88 8.59 8.11
CA LYS A 193 44.84 9.56 8.40
C LYS A 193 44.49 9.58 9.88
N LEU A 194 44.32 8.40 10.51
CA LEU A 194 44.09 8.30 11.95
C LEU A 194 45.23 8.90 12.77
N ALA A 195 46.48 8.67 12.39
CA ALA A 195 47.63 9.30 13.04
C ALA A 195 47.60 10.84 12.92
N THR A 196 47.07 11.36 11.81
CA THR A 196 46.84 12.80 11.65
C THR A 196 45.73 13.30 12.57
N ILE A 197 44.61 12.56 12.65
CA ILE A 197 43.48 12.87 13.53
C ILE A 197 43.87 12.85 15.01
N ASP A 198 44.78 11.95 15.41
CA ASP A 198 45.27 11.88 16.80
C ASP A 198 45.98 13.18 17.24
N ASN A 199 46.38 14.05 16.30
CA ASN A 199 46.97 15.36 16.56
C ASN A 199 45.98 16.54 16.42
N PHE A 200 44.71 16.27 16.14
CA PHE A 200 43.67 17.30 16.07
C PHE A 200 43.32 17.85 17.45
N ASP A 201 42.72 19.03 17.47
CA ASP A 201 41.89 19.46 18.59
C ASP A 201 40.43 18.98 18.42
N GLY A 202 39.59 19.19 19.44
CA GLY A 202 38.19 18.79 19.40
C GLY A 202 37.42 19.42 18.24
N TYR A 203 37.67 20.70 17.95
CA TYR A 203 37.01 21.44 16.87
C TYR A 203 37.37 20.86 15.49
N GLN A 204 38.65 20.54 15.29
CA GLN A 204 39.15 19.92 14.07
C GLN A 204 38.54 18.52 13.90
N PHE A 205 38.39 17.75 14.98
CA PHE A 205 37.76 16.43 14.93
C PHE A 205 36.26 16.49 14.60
N GLU A 206 35.53 17.47 15.13
CA GLU A 206 34.13 17.72 14.76
C GLU A 206 33.98 18.15 13.30
N THR A 207 34.89 19.01 12.82
CA THR A 207 34.92 19.48 11.44
C THR A 207 35.20 18.31 10.50
N PHE A 208 36.21 17.50 10.82
CA PHE A 208 36.52 16.28 10.08
C PHE A 208 35.33 15.30 10.07
N THR A 209 34.62 15.15 11.19
CA THR A 209 33.42 14.31 11.24
C THR A 209 32.35 14.80 10.27
N CYS A 210 32.16 16.11 10.12
CA CYS A 210 31.25 16.66 9.10
C CYS A 210 31.67 16.28 7.69
N ASP A 211 32.98 16.41 7.37
CA ASP A 211 33.52 16.08 6.05
C ASP A 211 33.40 14.57 5.75
N LEU A 212 33.68 13.73 6.74
CA LEU A 212 33.52 12.28 6.63
C LEU A 212 32.05 11.90 6.35
N LEU A 213 31.11 12.45 7.12
CA LEU A 213 29.68 12.20 6.91
C LEU A 213 29.22 12.63 5.52
N LYS A 214 29.72 13.76 5.02
CA LYS A 214 29.42 14.24 3.68
C LYS A 214 29.93 13.27 2.61
N ALA A 215 31.15 12.77 2.76
CA ALA A 215 31.73 11.78 1.85
C ALA A 215 30.98 10.44 1.89
N LEU A 216 30.44 10.07 3.06
CA LEU A 216 29.56 8.89 3.25
C LEU A 216 28.11 9.12 2.75
N GLY A 217 27.80 10.26 2.14
CA GLY A 217 26.48 10.54 1.54
C GLY A 217 25.42 11.07 2.49
N PHE A 218 25.79 11.49 3.71
CA PHE A 218 24.86 12.20 4.59
C PHE A 218 24.55 13.60 4.03
N SER A 219 23.40 14.14 4.45
CA SER A 219 22.86 15.43 4.03
C SER A 219 22.49 16.29 5.26
N ASP A 220 22.23 17.60 5.05
CA ASP A 220 21.85 18.53 6.13
C ASP A 220 22.83 18.53 7.32
N ILE A 221 24.13 18.47 7.01
CA ILE A 221 25.21 18.34 8.00
C ILE A 221 25.50 19.68 8.64
N LYS A 222 25.46 19.73 9.98
CA LYS A 222 25.67 20.94 10.77
C LYS A 222 26.49 20.61 12.02
N ARG A 223 27.59 21.32 12.22
CA ARG A 223 28.27 21.35 13.52
C ARG A 223 27.47 22.23 14.48
N THR A 224 27.27 21.79 15.72
CA THR A 224 26.62 22.59 16.75
C THR A 224 27.60 23.61 17.33
N GLN A 225 27.10 24.69 17.94
CA GLN A 225 27.98 25.67 18.58
C GLN A 225 28.28 25.20 20.01
N GLY A 226 29.58 25.07 20.34
CA GLY A 226 30.12 24.39 21.54
C GLY A 226 29.85 25.04 22.91
N SER A 227 28.78 25.81 23.07
CA SER A 227 28.27 26.19 24.39
C SER A 227 26.78 25.87 24.45
N SER A 228 26.38 24.98 25.37
CA SER A 228 25.01 24.49 25.60
C SER A 228 24.43 23.51 24.56
N ASP A 229 25.25 22.65 23.97
CA ASP A 229 24.84 21.72 22.91
C ASP A 229 24.16 20.41 23.39
N PHE A 230 23.97 20.26 24.70
CA PHE A 230 23.38 19.07 25.33
C PHE A 230 24.10 17.75 24.96
N GLY A 231 25.38 17.81 24.60
CA GLY A 231 26.17 16.62 24.24
C GLY A 231 26.00 16.17 22.79
N VAL A 232 25.83 17.11 21.86
CA VAL A 232 25.82 16.86 20.42
C VAL A 232 26.79 17.82 19.75
N ASP A 233 27.76 17.31 19.02
CA ASP A 233 28.73 18.16 18.31
C ASP A 233 28.38 18.29 16.81
N VAL A 234 27.73 17.27 16.23
CA VAL A 234 27.31 17.27 14.83
C VAL A 234 25.90 16.71 14.67
N TYR A 235 25.10 17.35 13.82
CA TYR A 235 23.83 16.86 13.31
C TYR A 235 23.95 16.50 11.83
N ALA A 236 23.30 15.42 11.39
CA ALA A 236 23.19 15.07 9.98
C ALA A 236 21.93 14.25 9.68
N LYS A 237 21.62 14.06 8.40
CA LYS A 237 20.56 13.17 7.92
C LYS A 237 21.09 12.15 6.92
N ASN A 238 20.64 10.91 7.06
CA ASN A 238 20.79 9.89 6.03
C ASN A 238 19.39 9.49 5.55
N GLY A 239 19.02 9.93 4.35
CA GLY A 239 17.63 9.93 3.88
C GLY A 239 16.70 10.66 4.86
N ASP A 240 15.62 9.99 5.27
CA ASP A 240 14.64 10.53 6.23
C ASP A 240 15.01 10.30 7.70
N THR A 241 16.23 9.81 7.98
CA THR A 241 16.68 9.51 9.33
C THR A 241 17.63 10.59 9.82
N SER A 242 17.24 11.26 10.91
CA SER A 242 18.08 12.22 11.63
C SER A 242 19.06 11.51 12.56
N TYR A 243 20.29 12.02 12.59
CA TYR A 243 21.38 11.56 13.44
C TYR A 243 21.97 12.74 14.20
N VAL A 244 22.37 12.46 15.44
CA VAL A 244 23.25 13.34 16.23
C VAL A 244 24.52 12.58 16.59
N PHE A 245 25.64 13.28 16.59
CA PHE A 245 26.96 12.72 16.84
C PHE A 245 27.63 13.47 17.98
N GLN A 246 28.11 12.73 18.97
CA GLN A 246 29.06 13.22 19.95
C GLN A 246 30.46 12.72 19.56
N CYS A 247 31.34 13.66 19.28
CA CYS A 247 32.75 13.48 18.98
C CYS A 247 33.57 13.48 20.27
N LYS A 248 34.33 12.42 20.51
CA LYS A 248 35.28 12.32 21.63
C LYS A 248 36.68 12.01 21.12
N LEU A 249 37.59 12.98 21.21
CA LEU A 249 38.99 12.81 20.86
C LEU A 249 39.82 12.65 22.14
N TYR A 250 40.18 11.41 22.51
CA TYR A 250 40.86 11.11 23.78
C TYR A 250 42.02 10.13 23.62
N ALA A 251 43.03 10.25 24.49
CA ALA A 251 44.14 9.30 24.60
C ALA A 251 43.75 7.99 25.32
N SER A 252 42.62 7.97 26.03
CA SER A 252 42.14 6.84 26.82
C SER A 252 40.74 6.41 26.36
N PRO A 253 40.32 5.17 26.66
CA PRO A 253 39.00 4.70 26.27
C PRO A 253 37.86 5.58 26.78
N VAL A 254 36.86 5.78 25.92
CA VAL A 254 35.69 6.62 26.18
C VAL A 254 34.76 5.92 27.18
N GLY A 255 34.43 6.64 28.26
CA GLY A 255 33.56 6.19 29.34
C GLY A 255 32.07 6.37 29.05
N ILE A 256 31.25 5.82 29.95
CA ILE A 256 29.78 5.84 29.90
C ILE A 256 29.18 7.24 29.72
N LYS A 257 29.86 8.29 30.21
CA LYS A 257 29.36 9.67 30.15
C LYS A 257 29.07 10.12 28.72
N ALA A 258 29.91 9.78 27.75
CA ALA A 258 29.71 10.17 26.35
C ALA A 258 28.43 9.55 25.76
N VAL A 259 28.09 8.32 26.17
CA VAL A 259 26.85 7.64 25.74
C VAL A 259 25.62 8.32 26.35
N GLN A 260 25.71 8.70 27.62
CA GLN A 260 24.63 9.44 28.30
C GLN A 260 24.41 10.81 27.68
N GLU A 261 25.48 11.54 27.40
CA GLU A 261 25.47 12.84 26.68
C GLU A 261 24.80 12.69 25.31
N ALA A 262 25.22 11.72 24.49
CA ALA A 262 24.61 11.47 23.18
C ALA A 262 23.11 11.11 23.26
N ASN A 263 22.69 10.35 24.28
CA ASN A 263 21.27 10.03 24.48
C ASN A 263 20.43 11.26 24.88
N SER A 264 20.98 12.11 25.76
CA SER A 264 20.36 13.40 26.11
C SER A 264 20.24 14.30 24.87
N GLY A 265 21.32 14.40 24.09
CA GLY A 265 21.36 15.09 22.81
C GLY A 265 20.31 14.60 21.82
N ARG A 266 20.21 13.28 21.64
CA ARG A 266 19.18 12.65 20.79
C ARG A 266 17.78 13.15 21.11
N SER A 267 17.46 13.18 22.40
CA SER A 267 16.15 13.57 22.91
C SER A 267 15.90 15.07 22.68
N TYR A 268 16.90 15.90 22.95
CA TYR A 268 16.81 17.36 22.76
C TYR A 268 16.57 17.75 21.30
N TYR A 269 17.33 17.18 20.36
CA TYR A 269 17.21 17.46 18.93
C TYR A 269 16.10 16.67 18.23
N ASN A 270 15.33 15.86 18.98
CA ASN A 270 14.32 14.95 18.44
C ASN A 270 14.85 14.08 17.27
N SER A 271 16.07 13.58 17.44
CA SER A 271 16.78 12.78 16.45
C SER A 271 16.39 11.30 16.55
N LYS A 272 16.31 10.60 15.42
CA LYS A 272 15.98 9.16 15.43
C LYS A 272 17.14 8.32 15.97
N LYS A 273 18.37 8.68 15.62
CA LYS A 273 19.59 7.96 16.01
C LYS A 273 20.60 8.90 16.65
N ALA A 274 21.47 8.31 17.47
CA ALA A 274 22.59 9.00 18.08
C ALA A 274 23.83 8.11 18.06
N VAL A 275 24.98 8.75 17.86
CA VAL A 275 26.26 8.09 17.65
C VAL A 275 27.31 8.75 18.54
N VAL A 276 28.15 7.94 19.19
CA VAL A 276 29.41 8.43 19.76
C VAL A 276 30.54 8.02 18.84
N ILE A 277 31.27 9.00 18.31
CA ILE A 277 32.43 8.80 17.44
C ILE A 277 33.71 9.17 18.19
N THR A 278 34.74 8.34 18.08
CA THR A 278 36.02 8.56 18.76
C THR A 278 37.19 8.01 17.97
N ASN A 279 38.37 8.62 18.16
CA ASN A 279 39.64 8.09 17.69
C ASN A 279 40.17 6.92 18.56
N SER A 280 39.50 6.61 19.67
CA SER A 280 39.89 5.59 20.64
C SER A 280 38.88 4.43 20.70
N TYR A 281 38.89 3.67 21.80
CA TYR A 281 37.96 2.58 22.06
C TYR A 281 37.00 2.95 23.19
N PHE A 282 35.99 2.10 23.44
CA PHE A 282 35.01 2.30 24.49
C PHE A 282 35.28 1.37 25.67
N THR A 283 34.98 1.86 26.87
CA THR A 283 34.97 1.01 28.08
C THR A 283 33.84 -0.02 28.03
N PRO A 284 33.96 -1.18 28.70
CA PRO A 284 32.87 -2.17 28.76
C PRO A 284 31.54 -1.60 29.27
N HIS A 285 31.59 -0.66 30.23
CA HIS A 285 30.41 0.03 30.73
C HIS A 285 29.77 0.95 29.68
N ALA A 286 30.56 1.61 28.83
CA ALA A 286 30.04 2.42 27.73
C ALA A 286 29.34 1.54 26.68
N ILE A 287 29.92 0.39 26.33
CA ILE A 287 29.33 -0.59 25.41
C ILE A 287 28.00 -1.12 25.97
N SER A 288 27.98 -1.56 27.23
CA SER A 288 26.75 -2.06 27.85
C SER A 288 25.66 -0.98 27.94
N ALA A 289 26.03 0.27 28.20
CA ALA A 289 25.08 1.39 28.21
C ALA A 289 24.55 1.72 26.81
N SER A 290 25.39 1.65 25.77
CA SER A 290 24.99 1.99 24.40
C SER A 290 23.96 1.00 23.86
N GLU A 291 24.12 -0.30 24.17
CA GLU A 291 23.14 -1.34 23.83
C GLU A 291 21.77 -1.07 24.47
N LYS A 292 21.75 -0.63 25.73
CA LYS A 292 20.50 -0.33 26.45
C LYS A 292 19.82 0.95 25.96
N LEU A 293 20.60 1.93 25.52
CA LEU A 293 20.12 3.24 25.11
C LEU A 293 19.91 3.36 23.58
N ASP A 294 20.23 2.32 22.82
CA ASP A 294 20.23 2.32 21.35
C ASP A 294 21.08 3.45 20.77
N ILE A 295 22.35 3.48 21.21
CA ILE A 295 23.37 4.44 20.77
C ILE A 295 24.44 3.70 19.98
N ASP A 296 24.75 4.18 18.78
CA ASP A 296 25.79 3.58 17.94
C ASP A 296 27.18 4.04 18.41
N LEU A 297 28.13 3.10 18.43
CA LEU A 297 29.50 3.36 18.86
C LEU A 297 30.45 3.23 17.67
N TRP A 298 31.08 4.33 17.28
CA TRP A 298 32.09 4.37 16.23
C TRP A 298 33.47 4.54 16.87
N ASN A 299 34.12 3.41 17.13
CA ASN A 299 35.46 3.34 17.71
C ASN A 299 36.53 3.54 16.62
N ARG A 300 37.80 3.47 17.03
CA ARG A 300 38.95 3.62 16.13
C ARG A 300 38.90 2.74 14.89
N ASP A 301 38.62 1.45 15.04
CA ASP A 301 38.60 0.51 13.91
C ASP A 301 37.44 0.82 12.96
N LYS A 302 36.27 1.15 13.51
CA LYS A 302 35.13 1.58 12.71
C LYS A 302 35.46 2.88 11.97
N LEU A 303 36.09 3.83 12.64
CA LEU A 303 36.53 5.09 12.04
C LEU A 303 37.53 4.85 10.90
N ALA A 304 38.51 3.96 11.08
CA ALA A 304 39.45 3.56 10.01
C ALA A 304 38.71 3.01 8.78
N SER A 305 37.75 2.11 9.01
CA SER A 305 36.96 1.51 7.92
C SER A 305 36.14 2.55 7.16
N LEU A 306 35.55 3.52 7.87
CA LEU A 306 34.75 4.59 7.27
C LEU A 306 35.62 5.57 6.49
N ILE A 307 36.84 5.85 6.97
CA ILE A 307 37.84 6.65 6.25
C ILE A 307 38.22 5.98 4.93
N ALA A 308 38.52 4.67 4.98
CA ALA A 308 38.86 3.89 3.79
C ALA A 308 37.68 3.84 2.80
N GLU A 309 36.45 3.66 3.28
CA GLU A 309 35.24 3.66 2.45
C GLU A 309 34.99 5.01 1.78
N ALA A 310 35.19 6.10 2.52
CA ALA A 310 34.93 7.45 2.05
C ALA A 310 36.07 8.04 1.21
N ASN A 311 37.23 7.38 1.12
CA ASN A 311 38.44 7.84 0.41
C ASN A 311 38.90 9.26 0.81
N VAL A 312 38.87 9.58 2.12
CA VAL A 312 39.20 10.92 2.68
C VAL A 312 40.35 10.92 3.67
#